data_AF-A0AAV0N425-F1
#
_entry.id   AF-A0AAV0N425-F1
#
_cell.length_a   1.000
_cell.length_b   1.000
_cell.length_c   1.000
_cell.angle_alpha   90.00
_cell.angle_beta   90.00
_cell.angle_gamma   90.00
#
_symmetry.space_group_name_H-M   'P 1'
#
loop_
_entity.id
_entity.type
_entity.pdbx_description
1 polymer ?
#
loop_
_entity_poly.entity_id
_entity_poly.type
_entity_poly.pdbx_seq_one_letter_code
_entity_poly.pdbx_strand_id
1 'polypeptide(L)'
;MAILIALLLTLLVFAFVVTRPDGGYAVPGRGYREYRIEGFSSWLQGHIVDSKNWGAIRACLAESDVCSRLTRSYLTADQFFAGHISPLQQRLQSGCCKPPTVCGYSYVSPTTWLNPANPTGDPDCYNWSNEPNQLCYNCNSCRAGLLGNLRKEWRKASTFLIVAAVVLIFVYVVACCAFKNAQTEDLFRRYKQGWA
;
A
#
# COMPACT_ATOMS: atom_id res chain seq x y z
N MET A 1 -20.32 13.01 19.28
CA MET A 1 -18.86 12.90 19.54
C MET A 1 -18.42 11.47 19.83
N ALA A 2 -18.92 10.81 20.89
CA ALA A 2 -18.51 9.44 21.24
C ALA A 2 -18.72 8.40 20.12
N ILE A 3 -19.89 8.42 19.45
CA ILE A 3 -20.18 7.51 18.32
C ILE A 3 -19.19 7.74 17.15
N LEU A 4 -18.88 9.01 16.85
CA LEU A 4 -17.96 9.37 15.78
C LEU A 4 -16.53 8.92 16.08
N ILE A 5 -16.10 9.04 17.36
CA ILE A 5 -14.82 8.49 17.82
C ILE A 5 -14.81 6.97 17.67
N ALA A 6 -15.86 6.28 18.09
CA ALA A 6 -15.96 4.82 17.95
C ALA A 6 -15.87 4.38 16.48
N LEU A 7 -16.60 5.04 15.57
CA LEU A 7 -16.54 4.77 14.13
C LEU A 7 -15.14 5.04 13.53
N LEU A 8 -14.45 6.09 13.97
CA LEU A 8 -13.08 6.35 13.52
C LEU A 8 -12.11 5.27 14.02
N LEU A 9 -12.24 4.84 15.28
CA LEU A 9 -11.40 3.79 15.84
C LEU A 9 -11.64 2.44 15.14
N THR A 10 -12.89 2.08 14.82
CA THR A 10 -13.18 0.84 14.07
C THR A 10 -12.59 0.89 12.66
N LEU A 11 -12.72 2.02 11.96
CA LEU A 11 -12.10 2.23 10.65
C LEU A 11 -10.56 2.13 10.72
N LEU A 12 -9.94 2.70 11.75
CA LEU A 12 -8.49 2.62 11.94
C LEU A 12 -8.02 1.19 12.21
N VAL A 13 -8.74 0.44 13.06
CA VAL A 13 -8.43 -0.98 13.32
C VAL A 13 -8.56 -1.79 12.05
N PHE A 14 -9.66 -1.60 11.30
CA PHE A 14 -9.87 -2.28 10.02
C PHE A 14 -8.76 -1.96 9.01
N ALA A 15 -8.46 -0.67 8.80
CA ALA A 15 -7.40 -0.23 7.92
C ALA A 15 -6.05 -0.82 8.33
N PHE A 16 -5.75 -0.86 9.63
CA PHE A 16 -4.52 -1.45 10.12
C PHE A 16 -4.47 -2.95 9.83
N VAL A 17 -5.51 -3.73 10.14
CA VAL A 17 -5.59 -5.18 9.88
C VAL A 17 -5.37 -5.49 8.40
N VAL A 18 -6.11 -4.82 7.52
CA VAL A 18 -6.03 -5.01 6.07
C VAL A 18 -4.65 -4.62 5.54
N THR A 19 -4.01 -3.61 6.13
CA THR A 19 -2.70 -3.10 5.75
C THR A 19 -1.56 -3.54 6.67
N ARG A 20 -1.66 -4.67 7.40
CA ARG A 20 -0.51 -5.29 8.11
C ARG A 20 0.38 -6.17 7.23
N PRO A 21 -0.13 -7.11 6.41
CA PRO A 21 0.68 -8.10 5.68
C PRO A 21 1.26 -7.54 4.37
N ASP A 22 2.60 -7.44 4.26
CA ASP A 22 3.30 -6.56 3.30
C ASP A 22 3.67 -7.18 1.98
N GLY A 23 3.37 -8.48 1.81
CA GLY A 23 3.58 -9.23 0.58
C GLY A 23 5.02 -9.25 0.07
N GLY A 24 5.93 -8.55 0.76
CA GLY A 24 7.23 -8.19 0.27
C GLY A 24 8.28 -9.15 0.82
N TYR A 25 9.11 -9.69 -0.07
CA TYR A 25 10.22 -10.55 0.31
C TYR A 25 11.53 -9.97 -0.25
N ALA A 26 12.61 -10.17 0.50
CA ALA A 26 13.93 -9.79 0.06
C ALA A 26 14.47 -10.82 -0.92
N VAL A 27 15.09 -10.36 -2.00
CA VAL A 27 15.78 -11.24 -2.95
C VAL A 27 17.26 -11.26 -2.59
N PRO A 28 17.88 -12.44 -2.39
CA PRO A 28 19.30 -12.55 -2.09
C PRO A 28 20.16 -11.83 -3.13
N GLY A 29 21.12 -11.01 -2.67
CA GLY A 29 22.06 -10.31 -3.54
C GLY A 29 21.46 -9.14 -4.34
N ARG A 30 20.25 -8.67 -4.01
CA ARG A 30 19.59 -7.54 -4.67
C ARG A 30 19.21 -6.45 -3.67
N GLY A 31 19.36 -5.18 -4.07
CA GLY A 31 18.98 -4.01 -3.28
C GLY A 31 17.47 -3.72 -3.27
N TYR A 32 16.66 -4.56 -3.90
CA TYR A 32 15.20 -4.41 -4.01
C TYR A 32 14.43 -5.57 -3.39
N ARG A 33 13.18 -5.30 -3.02
CA ARG A 33 12.20 -6.31 -2.61
C ARG A 33 11.24 -6.62 -3.74
N GLU A 34 10.85 -7.88 -3.84
CA GLU A 34 9.77 -8.34 -4.72
C GLU A 34 8.51 -8.57 -3.89
N TYR A 35 7.35 -8.60 -4.55
CA TYR A 35 6.05 -8.70 -3.88
C TYR A 35 5.25 -9.87 -4.45
N ARG A 36 4.63 -10.65 -3.57
CA ARG A 36 3.67 -11.70 -3.91
C ARG A 36 2.29 -11.35 -3.41
N ILE A 37 1.27 -11.69 -4.21
CA ILE A 37 -0.13 -11.45 -3.85
C ILE A 37 -0.50 -12.18 -2.57
N GLU A 38 -0.03 -13.43 -2.42
CA GLU A 38 -0.33 -14.31 -1.28
C GLU A 38 0.05 -13.71 0.08
N GLY A 39 1.05 -12.83 0.11
CA GLY A 39 1.46 -12.17 1.36
C GLY A 39 0.68 -10.89 1.69
N PHE A 40 -0.40 -10.56 0.97
CA PHE A 40 -1.36 -9.51 1.32
C PHE A 40 -2.64 -10.09 1.94
N SER A 41 -3.45 -9.26 2.58
CA SER A 41 -4.70 -9.72 3.20
C SER A 41 -5.72 -10.15 2.14
N SER A 42 -6.50 -11.20 2.43
CA SER A 42 -7.53 -11.73 1.52
C SER A 42 -8.53 -10.68 1.06
N TRP A 43 -8.88 -9.73 1.95
CA TRP A 43 -9.75 -8.61 1.61
C TRP A 43 -9.12 -7.70 0.54
N LEU A 44 -7.83 -7.36 0.68
CA LEU A 44 -7.11 -6.51 -0.26
C LEU A 44 -6.94 -7.19 -1.61
N GLN A 45 -6.69 -8.51 -1.59
CA GLN A 45 -6.64 -9.34 -2.80
C GLN A 45 -8.00 -9.31 -3.52
N GLY A 46 -9.09 -9.72 -2.87
CA GLY A 46 -10.40 -9.82 -3.52
C GLY A 46 -10.98 -8.48 -4.02
N HIS A 47 -10.65 -7.36 -3.36
CA HIS A 47 -11.18 -6.06 -3.78
C HIS A 47 -10.44 -5.44 -4.98
N ILE A 48 -9.15 -5.71 -5.15
CA ILE A 48 -8.31 -5.05 -6.17
C ILE A 48 -7.90 -6.02 -7.28
N VAL A 49 -7.46 -7.23 -6.92
CA VAL A 49 -6.96 -8.27 -7.83
C VAL A 49 -8.10 -8.93 -8.60
N ASP A 50 -9.19 -9.26 -7.91
CA ASP A 50 -10.37 -9.92 -8.51
C ASP A 50 -11.43 -8.93 -9.00
N SER A 51 -11.09 -7.64 -9.05
CA SER A 51 -12.02 -6.64 -9.54
C SER A 51 -12.29 -6.87 -11.04
N LYS A 52 -13.56 -6.82 -11.44
CA LYS A 52 -13.97 -6.75 -12.87
C LYS A 52 -13.28 -5.61 -13.62
N ASN A 53 -12.73 -4.65 -12.88
CA ASN A 53 -12.06 -3.44 -13.37
C ASN A 53 -10.56 -3.62 -13.62
N TRP A 54 -9.96 -4.79 -13.35
CA TRP A 54 -8.52 -5.01 -13.60
C TRP A 54 -8.14 -4.71 -15.06
N GLY A 55 -9.04 -4.98 -16.02
CA GLY A 55 -8.82 -4.63 -17.42
C GLY A 55 -8.59 -3.12 -17.63
N ALA A 56 -9.35 -2.27 -16.94
CA ALA A 56 -9.18 -0.82 -17.00
C ALA A 56 -7.91 -0.36 -16.28
N ILE A 57 -7.60 -0.97 -15.13
CA ILE A 57 -6.35 -0.69 -14.40
C ILE A 57 -5.14 -1.06 -15.26
N ARG A 58 -5.19 -2.22 -15.92
CA ARG A 58 -4.16 -2.68 -16.85
C ARG A 58 -3.99 -1.69 -18.01
N ALA A 59 -5.08 -1.24 -18.63
CA ALA A 59 -5.01 -0.27 -19.71
C ALA A 59 -4.35 1.04 -19.26
N CYS A 60 -4.76 1.55 -18.08
CA CYS A 60 -4.16 2.73 -17.48
C CYS A 60 -2.66 2.53 -17.17
N LEU A 61 -2.27 1.35 -16.66
CA LEU A 61 -0.86 1.03 -16.41
C LEU A 61 -0.04 0.93 -17.70
N ALA A 62 -0.60 0.34 -18.76
CA ALA A 62 0.05 0.21 -20.05
C ALA A 62 0.26 1.55 -20.75
N GLU A 63 -0.70 2.47 -20.62
CA GLU A 63 -0.58 3.84 -21.14
C GLU A 63 0.28 4.72 -20.24
N SER A 64 0.42 4.37 -18.96
CA SER A 64 1.21 5.15 -18.03
C SER A 64 2.72 5.03 -18.29
N ASP A 65 3.41 6.16 -18.15
CA ASP A 65 4.88 6.24 -18.23
C ASP A 65 5.62 5.62 -17.02
N VAL A 66 5.00 4.70 -16.28
CA VAL A 66 5.59 4.12 -15.07
C VAL A 66 6.83 3.30 -15.39
N CYS A 67 6.76 2.45 -16.43
CA CYS A 67 7.91 1.66 -16.87
C CYS A 67 8.88 2.45 -17.75
N SER A 68 8.40 3.40 -18.56
CA SER A 68 9.28 4.26 -19.37
C SER A 68 10.16 5.17 -18.49
N ARG A 69 9.62 5.68 -17.37
CA ARG A 69 10.39 6.43 -16.36
C ARG A 69 11.48 5.58 -15.71
N LEU A 70 11.26 4.28 -15.52
CA LEU A 70 12.27 3.37 -14.99
C LEU A 70 13.47 3.31 -15.93
N THR A 71 13.23 3.08 -17.22
CA THR A 71 14.29 3.02 -18.24
C THR A 71 15.09 4.31 -18.34
N ARG A 72 14.45 5.47 -18.15
CA ARG A 72 15.16 6.77 -18.11
C ARG A 72 15.95 6.99 -16.82
N SER A 73 15.47 6.47 -15.71
CA SER A 73 16.08 6.70 -14.38
C SER A 73 17.26 5.76 -14.10
N TYR A 74 17.29 4.60 -14.75
CA TYR A 74 18.32 3.57 -14.55
C TYR A 74 18.96 3.20 -15.87
N LEU A 75 20.18 3.71 -16.08
CA LEU A 75 20.94 3.50 -17.31
C LEU A 75 21.84 2.26 -17.25
N THR A 76 22.22 1.81 -16.05
CA THR A 76 23.18 0.71 -15.85
C THR A 76 22.60 -0.41 -14.98
N ALA A 77 23.06 -1.64 -15.23
CA ALA A 77 22.67 -2.84 -14.48
C ALA A 77 23.01 -2.70 -12.98
N ASP A 78 24.18 -2.16 -12.66
CA ASP A 78 24.60 -1.97 -11.26
C ASP A 78 23.70 -0.98 -10.53
N GLN A 79 23.33 0.14 -11.17
CA GLN A 79 22.36 1.08 -10.58
C GLN A 79 20.97 0.44 -10.42
N PHE A 80 20.59 -0.48 -11.30
CA PHE A 80 19.32 -1.19 -11.21
C PHE A 80 19.32 -2.25 -10.10
N PHE A 81 20.42 -2.99 -9.91
CA PHE A 81 20.54 -4.07 -8.92
C PHE A 81 20.98 -3.60 -7.53
N ALA A 82 21.88 -2.62 -7.45
CA ALA A 82 22.31 -1.97 -6.22
C ALA A 82 21.36 -0.85 -5.79
N GLY A 83 20.50 -0.41 -6.71
CA GLY A 83 19.62 0.74 -6.55
C GLY A 83 18.85 0.71 -5.24
N HIS A 84 19.22 1.65 -4.36
CA HIS A 84 18.31 2.34 -3.46
C HIS A 84 17.30 3.13 -4.31
N ILE A 85 16.45 2.41 -5.05
CA ILE A 85 15.34 2.98 -5.78
C ILE A 85 14.47 3.68 -4.75
N SER A 86 13.99 4.89 -5.05
CA SER A 86 13.10 5.60 -4.14
C SER A 86 11.97 4.63 -3.71
N PRO A 87 11.67 4.49 -2.40
CA PRO A 87 10.81 3.42 -1.88
C PRO A 87 9.35 3.51 -2.36
N LEU A 88 9.01 4.52 -3.17
CA LEU A 88 7.71 4.71 -3.82
C LEU A 88 7.65 4.03 -5.19
N GLN A 89 8.71 4.13 -5.99
CA GLN A 89 8.72 3.61 -7.37
C GLN A 89 9.08 2.13 -7.45
N GLN A 90 9.87 1.63 -6.49
CA GLN A 90 10.42 0.27 -6.53
C GLN A 90 9.34 -0.82 -6.58
N ARG A 91 8.19 -0.65 -5.92
CA ARG A 91 7.19 -1.73 -5.79
C ARG A 91 6.43 -1.99 -7.09
N LEU A 92 5.90 -0.93 -7.68
CA LEU A 92 5.13 -1.04 -8.92
C LEU A 92 6.05 -1.38 -10.10
N GLN A 93 7.24 -0.77 -10.14
CA GLN A 93 8.18 -1.00 -11.23
C GLN A 93 8.82 -2.41 -11.15
N SER A 94 9.12 -2.93 -9.96
CA SER A 94 9.70 -4.28 -9.83
C SER A 94 8.74 -5.41 -10.20
N GLY A 95 7.42 -5.19 -10.04
CA GLY A 95 6.41 -6.20 -10.35
C GLY A 95 5.86 -6.14 -11.78
N CYS A 96 5.78 -4.94 -12.40
CA CYS A 96 5.18 -4.78 -13.73
C CYS A 96 6.22 -4.65 -14.86
N CYS A 97 7.38 -4.06 -14.58
CA CYS A 97 8.36 -3.66 -15.61
C CYS A 97 9.57 -4.60 -15.70
N LYS A 98 9.65 -5.63 -14.86
CA LYS A 98 10.71 -6.64 -14.85
C LYS A 98 10.09 -8.02 -14.53
N PRO A 99 10.61 -9.12 -15.09
CA PRO A 99 10.18 -10.46 -14.72
C PRO A 99 10.61 -10.83 -13.29
N PRO A 100 9.91 -11.78 -12.64
CA PRO A 100 10.33 -12.32 -11.35
C PRO A 100 11.76 -12.87 -11.39
N THR A 101 12.55 -12.65 -10.34
CA THR A 101 13.94 -13.14 -10.29
C THR A 101 14.03 -14.66 -10.32
N VAL A 102 13.02 -15.36 -9.80
CA VAL A 102 12.94 -16.83 -9.79
C VAL A 102 12.87 -17.43 -11.18
N CYS A 103 12.45 -16.66 -12.19
CA CYS A 103 12.40 -17.10 -13.59
C CYS A 103 13.80 -17.21 -14.22
N GLY A 104 14.81 -16.53 -13.64
CA GLY A 104 16.19 -16.60 -14.12
C GLY A 104 16.41 -16.00 -15.51
N TYR A 105 15.70 -14.91 -15.85
CA TYR A 105 15.97 -14.19 -17.09
C TYR A 105 17.32 -13.47 -17.06
N SER A 106 17.98 -13.41 -18.21
CA SER A 106 19.21 -12.63 -18.42
C SER A 106 18.88 -11.16 -18.68
N TYR A 107 19.54 -10.26 -17.95
CA TYR A 107 19.36 -8.82 -18.07
C TYR A 107 20.01 -8.29 -19.35
N VAL A 108 19.27 -7.49 -20.11
CA VAL A 108 19.81 -6.70 -21.24
C VAL A 108 19.58 -5.22 -20.99
N SER A 109 18.35 -4.86 -20.65
CA SER A 109 17.94 -3.50 -20.32
C SER A 109 16.89 -3.52 -19.19
N PRO A 110 16.52 -2.37 -18.61
CA PRO A 110 15.54 -2.32 -17.52
C PRO A 110 14.22 -3.05 -17.82
N THR A 111 13.75 -2.98 -19.06
CA THR A 111 12.49 -3.61 -19.52
C THR A 111 12.71 -4.75 -20.52
N THR A 112 13.94 -5.10 -20.86
CA THR A 112 14.24 -6.15 -21.84
C THR A 112 15.09 -7.24 -21.23
N TRP A 113 14.56 -8.46 -21.30
CA TRP A 113 15.08 -9.64 -20.65
C TRP A 113 15.08 -10.82 -21.62
N LEU A 114 16.13 -11.64 -21.60
CA LEU A 114 16.32 -12.78 -22.49
C LEU A 114 16.21 -14.10 -21.73
N ASN A 115 15.56 -15.09 -22.36
CA ASN A 115 15.49 -16.52 -22.02
C ASN A 115 15.45 -16.85 -20.52
N PRO A 116 14.30 -17.33 -19.99
CA PRO A 116 14.24 -17.78 -18.60
C PRO A 116 15.08 -19.05 -18.41
N ALA A 117 15.97 -19.05 -17.42
CA ALA A 117 16.66 -20.27 -16.98
C ALA A 117 15.71 -21.23 -16.21
N ASN A 118 14.63 -20.70 -15.63
CA ASN A 118 13.64 -21.47 -14.86
C ASN A 118 12.21 -21.00 -15.17
N PRO A 119 11.65 -21.34 -16.35
CA PRO A 119 10.32 -20.89 -16.75
C PRO A 119 9.20 -21.43 -15.85
N THR A 120 9.42 -22.54 -15.15
CA THR A 120 8.45 -23.17 -14.24
C THR A 120 8.52 -22.62 -12.81
N GLY A 121 9.43 -21.68 -12.52
CA GLY A 121 9.63 -21.15 -11.18
C GLY A 121 8.47 -20.28 -10.66
N ASP A 122 7.72 -19.66 -11.58
CA ASP A 122 6.54 -18.86 -11.27
C ASP A 122 5.60 -18.83 -12.50
N PRO A 123 4.26 -18.86 -12.33
CA PRO A 123 3.33 -18.70 -13.46
C PRO A 123 3.53 -17.38 -14.24
N ASP A 124 4.04 -16.34 -13.58
CA ASP A 124 4.32 -15.05 -14.23
C ASP A 124 5.49 -15.12 -15.21
N CYS A 125 6.36 -16.14 -15.13
CA CYS A 125 7.46 -16.31 -16.09
C CYS A 125 6.94 -16.46 -17.53
N TYR A 126 5.83 -17.18 -17.72
CA TYR A 126 5.23 -17.35 -19.04
C TYR A 126 4.44 -16.12 -19.51
N ASN A 127 3.99 -15.28 -18.58
CA ASN A 127 3.21 -14.09 -18.87
C ASN A 127 4.06 -12.86 -19.18
N TRP A 128 5.38 -12.93 -18.96
CA TRP A 128 6.31 -11.86 -19.26
C TRP A 128 6.44 -11.60 -20.78
N SER A 129 6.37 -10.33 -21.19
CA SER A 129 6.66 -9.87 -22.55
C SER A 129 7.66 -8.72 -22.54
N ASN A 130 8.50 -8.62 -23.58
CA ASN A 130 9.40 -7.47 -23.77
C ASN A 130 8.72 -6.31 -24.51
N GLU A 131 7.46 -6.46 -24.93
CA GLU A 131 6.72 -5.43 -25.64
C GLU A 131 6.25 -4.33 -24.68
N PRO A 132 6.53 -3.03 -24.96
CA PRO A 132 6.29 -1.93 -24.01
C PRO A 132 4.83 -1.81 -23.54
N ASN A 133 3.88 -2.16 -24.41
CA ASN A 133 2.44 -2.05 -24.13
C ASN A 133 1.87 -3.27 -23.40
N GLN A 134 2.61 -4.38 -23.31
CA GLN A 134 2.16 -5.61 -22.67
C GLN A 134 2.89 -5.89 -21.37
N LEU A 135 4.24 -5.83 -21.39
CA LEU A 135 5.14 -6.13 -20.27
C LEU A 135 4.60 -7.26 -19.37
N CYS A 136 4.67 -7.12 -18.05
CA CYS A 136 4.02 -8.02 -17.09
C CYS A 136 2.71 -7.43 -16.53
N TYR A 137 1.98 -6.59 -17.27
CA TYR A 137 0.80 -5.91 -16.71
C TYR A 137 -0.33 -6.86 -16.31
N ASN A 138 -0.34 -8.10 -16.81
CA ASN A 138 -1.30 -9.12 -16.41
C ASN A 138 -0.77 -10.12 -15.36
N CYS A 139 0.48 -9.96 -14.92
CA CYS A 139 1.13 -10.85 -13.97
C CYS A 139 0.67 -10.60 -12.54
N ASN A 140 0.74 -11.64 -11.71
CA ASN A 140 0.45 -11.55 -10.29
C ASN A 140 1.46 -10.65 -9.56
N SER A 141 2.71 -10.65 -10.00
CA SER A 141 3.78 -9.78 -9.53
C SER A 141 3.45 -8.30 -9.74
N CYS A 142 2.82 -7.94 -10.86
CA CYS A 142 2.40 -6.57 -11.13
C CYS A 142 1.24 -6.15 -10.23
N ARG A 143 0.24 -7.04 -10.06
CA ARG A 143 -0.87 -6.84 -9.11
C ARG A 143 -0.34 -6.65 -7.68
N ALA A 144 0.61 -7.49 -7.25
CA ALA A 144 1.26 -7.39 -5.95
C ALA A 144 2.03 -6.07 -5.79
N GLY A 145 2.73 -5.61 -6.84
CA GLY A 145 3.40 -4.31 -6.87
C GLY A 145 2.42 -3.15 -6.69
N LEU A 146 1.26 -3.21 -7.36
CA LEU A 146 0.18 -2.23 -7.19
C LEU A 146 -0.41 -2.25 -5.78
N LEU A 147 -0.70 -3.42 -5.22
CA LEU A 147 -1.16 -3.58 -3.84
C LEU A 147 -0.16 -2.97 -2.85
N GLY A 148 1.13 -3.19 -3.07
CA GLY A 148 2.20 -2.61 -2.25
C GLY A 148 2.25 -1.09 -2.32
N ASN A 149 1.93 -0.49 -3.48
CA ASN A 149 1.82 0.96 -3.65
C ASN A 149 0.57 1.51 -2.96
N LEU A 150 -0.61 0.93 -3.24
CA LEU A 150 -1.89 1.32 -2.65
C LEU A 150 -1.86 1.24 -1.13
N ARG A 151 -1.33 0.14 -0.57
CA ARG A 151 -1.15 -0.02 0.88
C ARG A 151 -0.34 1.13 1.49
N LYS A 152 0.67 1.63 0.78
CA LYS A 152 1.50 2.73 1.28
C LYS A 152 0.71 4.02 1.34
N GLU A 153 -0.03 4.34 0.28
CA GLU A 153 -0.91 5.50 0.24
C GLU A 153 -2.02 5.40 1.31
N TRP A 154 -2.57 4.20 1.52
CA TRP A 154 -3.50 3.94 2.61
C TRP A 154 -2.89 4.19 3.98
N ARG A 155 -1.65 3.74 4.23
CA ARG A 155 -0.96 4.02 5.50
C ARG A 155 -0.69 5.50 5.72
N LYS A 156 -0.37 6.26 4.65
CA LYS A 156 -0.27 7.72 4.75
C LYS A 156 -1.61 8.35 5.14
N ALA A 157 -2.70 7.98 4.47
CA ALA A 157 -4.04 8.46 4.80
C ALA A 157 -4.47 8.08 6.22
N SER A 158 -4.20 6.85 6.65
CA SER A 158 -4.45 6.39 8.02
C SER A 158 -3.68 7.20 9.06
N THR A 159 -2.48 7.70 8.73
CA THR A 159 -1.71 8.56 9.63
C THR A 159 -2.46 9.86 9.92
N PHE A 160 -3.03 10.50 8.90
CA PHE A 160 -3.88 11.69 9.09
C PHE A 160 -5.14 11.38 9.89
N LEU A 161 -5.78 10.23 9.65
CA LEU A 161 -6.96 9.81 10.42
C LEU A 161 -6.63 9.57 11.90
N ILE A 162 -5.46 9.02 12.22
CA ILE A 162 -5.00 8.85 13.60
C ILE A 162 -4.86 10.21 14.29
N VAL A 163 -4.22 11.18 13.64
CA VAL A 163 -4.06 12.54 14.18
C VAL A 163 -5.42 13.19 14.44
N ALA A 164 -6.36 13.08 13.48
CA ALA A 164 -7.72 13.60 13.64
C ALA A 164 -8.45 12.92 14.82
N ALA A 165 -8.31 11.61 14.98
CA ALA A 165 -8.91 10.88 16.09
C ALA A 165 -8.36 11.34 17.46
N VAL A 166 -7.04 11.57 17.57
CA VAL A 166 -6.42 12.09 18.80
C VAL A 166 -6.96 13.46 19.17
N VAL A 167 -7.08 14.38 18.21
CA VAL A 167 -7.64 15.72 18.43
C VAL A 167 -9.11 15.63 18.87
N LEU A 168 -9.92 14.77 18.23
CA LEU A 168 -11.31 14.58 18.60
C LEU A 168 -11.47 14.00 20.01
N ILE A 169 -10.61 13.05 20.41
CA ILE A 169 -10.60 12.51 21.77
C ILE A 169 -10.25 13.61 22.77
N PHE A 170 -9.24 14.44 22.49
CA PHE A 170 -8.87 15.55 23.36
C PHE A 170 -10.02 16.54 23.58
N VAL A 171 -10.66 17.00 22.48
CA VAL A 171 -11.81 17.91 22.56
C VAL A 171 -12.98 17.27 23.31
N TYR A 172 -13.22 15.96 23.11
CA TYR A 172 -14.27 15.24 23.83
C TYR A 172 -14.00 15.18 25.33
N VAL A 173 -12.77 14.91 25.76
CA VAL A 173 -12.39 14.92 27.18
C VAL A 173 -12.59 16.30 27.79
N VAL A 174 -12.11 17.37 27.14
CA VAL A 174 -12.28 18.75 27.62
C VAL A 174 -13.77 19.12 27.74
N ALA A 175 -14.58 18.79 26.74
CA ALA A 175 -16.01 19.03 26.77
C ALA A 175 -16.71 18.27 27.91
N CYS A 176 -16.34 17.01 28.13
CA CYS A 176 -16.85 16.21 29.26
C CYS A 176 -16.43 16.79 30.62
N CYS A 177 -15.18 17.23 30.76
CA CYS A 177 -14.68 17.89 31.96
C CYS A 177 -15.42 19.21 32.23
N ALA A 178 -15.60 20.06 31.21
CA ALA A 178 -16.33 21.32 31.34
C ALA A 178 -17.80 21.10 31.72
N PHE A 179 -18.47 20.13 31.09
CA PHE A 179 -19.85 19.78 31.40
C PHE A 179 -20.01 19.24 32.83
N LYS A 180 -19.10 18.35 33.26
CA LYS A 180 -19.06 17.83 34.63
C LYS A 180 -18.85 18.94 35.66
N ASN A 181 -17.96 19.89 35.38
CA ASN A 181 -17.70 21.02 36.26
C ASN A 181 -18.93 21.92 36.39
N ALA A 182 -19.57 22.30 35.27
CA ALA A 182 -20.79 23.12 35.29
C ALA A 182 -21.94 22.43 36.05
N GLN A 183 -22.14 21.13 35.83
CA GLN A 183 -23.16 20.35 36.55
C GLN A 183 -22.89 20.31 38.07
N THR A 184 -21.61 20.26 38.47
CA THR A 184 -21.20 20.27 39.88
C THR A 184 -21.43 21.65 40.51
N GLU A 185 -21.11 22.73 39.81
CA GLU A 185 -21.40 24.10 40.27
C GLU A 185 -22.90 24.35 40.45
N ASP A 186 -23.75 23.86 39.53
CA ASP A 186 -25.20 23.95 39.65
C ASP A 186 -25.74 23.20 40.86
N LEU A 187 -25.22 21.99 41.13
CA LEU A 187 -25.56 21.22 42.34
C LEU A 187 -25.15 21.96 43.62
N PHE A 188 -23.94 22.52 43.67
CA PHE A 188 -23.49 23.32 44.81
C PHE A 188 -24.32 24.60 45.00
N ARG A 189 -24.69 25.30 43.92
CA ARG A 189 -25.59 26.47 44.01
C ARG A 189 -26.95 26.10 44.59
N ARG A 190 -27.57 25.01 44.12
CA ARG A 190 -28.85 24.51 44.65
C ARG A 190 -28.74 24.12 46.12
N TYR A 191 -27.66 23.42 46.51
CA TYR A 191 -27.41 23.07 47.90
C TYR A 191 -27.27 24.32 48.79
N LYS A 192 -26.62 25.37 48.30
CA LYS A 192 -26.45 26.64 49.01
C LYS A 192 -27.73 27.47 49.11
N GLN A 193 -28.69 27.27 48.19
CA GLN A 193 -29.98 27.95 48.17
C GLN A 193 -31.09 27.24 48.98
N GLY A 194 -30.83 26.04 49.51
CA GLY A 194 -31.81 25.26 50.25
C GLY A 194 -31.38 24.91 51.67
N TRP A 195 -31.40 25.89 52.57
CA TRP A 195 -31.63 25.80 54.03
C TRP A 195 -32.09 27.20 54.52
N ALA A 196 -33.15 27.73 53.90
CA ALA A 196 -33.91 28.88 54.39
C ALA A 196 -35.40 28.55 54.28
#